data_AF-C3N373-F1
#
_entry.id   AF-C3N373-F1
#
_cell.length_a   1.000
_cell.length_b   1.000
_cell.length_c   1.000
_cell.angle_alpha   90.00
_cell.angle_beta   90.00
_cell.angle_gamma   90.00
#
_symmetry.space_group_name_H-M   'P 1'
#
loop_
_entity.id
_entity.type
_entity.pdbx_description
1 polymer ?
#
loop_
_entity_poly.entity_id
_entity_poly.type
_entity_poly.pdbx_seq_one_letter_code
_entity_poly.pdbx_strand_id
1 'polypeptide(L)'
;MKVKIIYDDGKEEEIEPKKVEVTSSNDNKNYAHYKYTKMEDSKIIIFHVYLVTNEKPSVILPKIEEEVKSKTSKIVGYKNIADDLIARARITQLQQQVQTCIYCGEIATNQYAGKTVCSSCFNYLVKYGEDSTEFRKYLNRKLLDKWK
;
A
#
# COMPACT_ATOMS: atom_id res chain seq x y z
N MET A 1 22.97 -44.53 9.60
CA MET A 1 23.89 -44.38 8.44
C MET A 1 25.23 -44.05 9.04
N LYS A 2 26.33 -44.65 8.56
CA LYS A 2 27.66 -44.34 9.08
C LYS A 2 28.49 -43.63 8.02
N VAL A 3 29.17 -42.57 8.43
CA VAL A 3 30.06 -41.76 7.59
C VAL A 3 31.44 -41.82 8.20
N LYS A 4 32.44 -42.11 7.36
CA LYS A 4 33.84 -42.10 7.74
C LYS A 4 34.46 -40.79 7.27
N ILE A 5 34.96 -39.98 8.19
CA ILE A 5 35.76 -38.79 7.87
C ILE A 5 37.23 -39.20 7.90
N ILE A 6 37.95 -38.92 6.83
CA ILE A 6 39.40 -39.10 6.72
C ILE A 6 40.01 -37.70 6.65
N TYR A 7 40.88 -37.39 7.60
CA TYR A 7 41.59 -36.11 7.67
C TYR A 7 42.91 -36.19 6.89
N ASP A 8 43.46 -35.03 6.53
CA ASP A 8 44.72 -34.96 5.77
C ASP A 8 45.92 -35.55 6.53
N ASP A 9 45.83 -35.60 7.87
CA ASP A 9 46.84 -36.24 8.74
C ASP A 9 46.67 -37.77 8.84
N GLY A 10 45.76 -38.36 8.05
CA GLY A 10 45.47 -39.78 8.03
C GLY A 10 44.59 -40.26 9.19
N LYS A 11 44.15 -39.38 10.10
CA LYS A 11 43.19 -39.76 11.14
C LYS A 11 41.84 -40.10 10.52
N GLU A 12 41.15 -41.03 11.17
CA GLU A 12 39.83 -41.49 10.75
C GLU A 12 38.85 -41.36 11.91
N GLU A 13 37.66 -40.85 11.64
CA GLU A 13 36.57 -40.73 12.61
C GLU A 13 35.30 -41.30 12.00
N GLU A 14 34.66 -42.26 12.68
CA GLU A 14 33.39 -42.83 12.26
C GLU A 14 32.25 -42.13 12.99
N ILE A 15 31.28 -41.62 12.22
CA ILE A 15 30.21 -40.77 12.71
C ILE A 15 28.87 -41.28 12.22
N GLU A 16 27.89 -41.27 13.11
CA GLU A 16 26.50 -41.56 12.79
C GLU A 16 25.68 -40.25 12.76
N PRO A 17 25.52 -39.60 11.59
CA PRO A 17 24.69 -38.40 11.49
C PRO A 17 23.22 -38.72 11.73
N LYS A 18 22.52 -37.78 12.37
CA LYS A 18 21.10 -37.91 12.66
C LYS A 18 20.28 -37.52 11.44
N LYS A 19 19.24 -38.29 11.16
CA LYS A 19 18.23 -37.91 10.16
C LYS A 19 17.42 -36.73 10.70
N VAL A 20 17.32 -35.67 9.92
CA VAL A 20 16.61 -34.43 10.29
C VAL A 20 15.25 -34.38 9.63
N GLU A 21 15.20 -34.57 8.32
CA GLU A 21 14.00 -34.38 7.52
C GLU A 21 14.04 -35.17 6.22
N VAL A 22 12.90 -35.23 5.52
CA VAL A 22 12.79 -35.72 4.16
C VAL A 22 12.29 -34.57 3.29
N THR A 23 13.09 -34.18 2.29
CA THR A 23 12.79 -33.10 1.36
C THR A 23 12.40 -33.66 0.00
N SER A 24 11.38 -33.09 -0.64
CA SER A 24 11.06 -33.38 -2.04
C SER A 24 11.90 -32.51 -2.97
N SER A 25 12.50 -33.11 -4.00
CA SER A 25 13.07 -32.38 -5.13
C SER A 25 12.07 -32.29 -6.29
N ASN A 26 12.28 -31.32 -7.18
CA ASN A 26 11.52 -31.15 -8.42
C ASN A 26 11.56 -32.38 -9.34
N ASP A 27 12.58 -33.22 -9.21
CA ASP A 27 12.75 -34.46 -10.00
C ASP A 27 11.88 -35.63 -9.51
N ASN A 28 10.84 -35.35 -8.72
CA ASN A 28 9.91 -36.33 -8.13
C ASN A 28 10.61 -37.41 -7.27
N LYS A 29 11.79 -37.09 -6.74
CA LYS A 29 12.57 -37.92 -5.82
C LYS A 29 12.59 -37.26 -4.44
N ASN A 30 12.46 -38.09 -3.42
CA ASN A 30 12.59 -37.65 -2.04
C ASN A 30 14.01 -37.91 -1.54
N TYR A 31 14.53 -36.99 -0.74
CA TYR A 31 15.86 -37.07 -0.15
C TYR A 31 15.75 -37.05 1.37
N ALA A 32 16.33 -38.05 2.03
CA ALA A 32 16.53 -38.03 3.46
C ALA A 32 17.75 -37.16 3.76
N HIS A 33 17.54 -36.08 4.52
CA HIS A 33 18.58 -35.19 4.98
C HIS A 33 19.13 -35.68 6.32
N TYR A 34 20.44 -35.90 6.36
CA TYR A 34 21.19 -36.19 7.56
C TYR A 34 22.11 -35.02 7.88
N LYS A 35 22.12 -34.62 9.16
CA LYS A 35 22.98 -33.54 9.64
C LYS A 35 23.85 -34.03 10.77
N TYR A 36 25.10 -33.58 10.77
CA TYR A 36 26.00 -33.72 11.89
C TYR A 36 26.70 -32.40 12.17
N THR A 37 26.77 -32.06 13.44
CA THR A 37 27.43 -30.85 13.94
C THR A 37 28.19 -31.20 15.21
N LYS A 38 29.50 -30.96 15.20
CA LYS A 38 30.38 -31.09 16.37
C LYS A 38 31.14 -29.78 16.53
N MET A 39 31.04 -29.17 17.70
CA MET A 39 31.81 -27.97 18.06
C MET A 39 32.63 -28.30 19.29
N GLU A 40 33.94 -28.32 19.13
CA GLU A 40 34.96 -28.42 20.17
C GLU A 40 35.83 -27.15 20.08
N ASP A 41 36.50 -26.77 21.17
CA ASP A 41 37.26 -25.51 21.26
C ASP A 41 38.31 -25.34 20.14
N SER A 42 38.78 -26.45 19.56
CA SER A 42 39.78 -26.49 18.48
C SER A 42 39.25 -27.01 17.13
N LYS A 43 37.98 -27.45 17.05
CA LYS A 43 37.45 -28.15 15.87
C LYS A 43 35.96 -27.96 15.69
N ILE A 44 35.56 -27.52 14.50
CA ILE A 44 34.16 -27.45 14.09
C ILE A 44 33.96 -28.38 12.89
N ILE A 45 33.07 -29.35 13.04
CA ILE A 45 32.65 -30.26 11.96
C ILE A 45 31.17 -30.01 11.70
N ILE A 46 30.84 -29.61 10.48
CA ILE A 46 29.46 -29.47 10.02
C ILE A 46 29.35 -30.12 8.66
N PHE A 47 28.47 -31.10 8.52
CA PHE A 47 28.17 -31.67 7.21
C PHE A 47 26.70 -32.05 7.08
N HIS A 48 26.25 -32.04 5.83
CA HIS A 48 24.89 -32.35 5.41
C HIS A 48 24.98 -33.42 4.33
N VAL A 49 24.25 -34.53 4.50
CA VAL A 49 24.17 -35.62 3.51
C VAL A 49 22.73 -35.78 3.08
N TYR A 50 22.52 -35.89 1.76
CA TYR A 50 21.21 -36.11 1.16
C TYR A 50 21.24 -37.44 0.42
N LEU A 51 20.39 -38.39 0.84
CA LEU A 51 20.26 -39.69 0.20
C LEU A 51 18.85 -39.89 -0.36
N VAL A 52 18.75 -40.45 -1.55
CA VAL A 52 17.45 -40.80 -2.15
C VAL A 52 16.71 -41.76 -1.22
N THR A 53 15.44 -41.49 -0.96
CA THR A 53 14.56 -42.30 -0.12
C THR A 53 13.18 -42.43 -0.75
N ASN A 54 12.47 -43.50 -0.38
CA ASN A 54 11.06 -43.72 -0.76
C ASN A 54 10.08 -43.15 0.29
N GLU A 55 10.60 -42.58 1.37
CA GLU A 55 9.78 -41.96 2.42
C GLU A 55 9.08 -40.70 1.93
N LYS A 56 7.92 -40.40 2.50
CA LYS A 56 7.17 -39.18 2.16
C LYS A 56 7.92 -37.93 2.67
N PRO A 57 7.87 -36.80 1.94
CA PRO A 57 8.46 -35.55 2.40
C PRO A 57 7.85 -35.13 3.74
N SER A 58 8.71 -34.82 4.71
CA SER A 58 8.31 -34.19 5.98
C SER A 58 8.28 -32.68 5.87
N VAL A 59 8.99 -32.11 4.89
CA VAL A 59 9.03 -30.67 4.62
C VAL A 59 8.02 -30.31 3.55
N ILE A 60 7.07 -29.45 3.91
CA ILE A 60 6.18 -28.80 2.95
C ILE A 60 6.93 -27.59 2.40
N LEU A 61 7.34 -27.64 1.14
CA LEU A 61 7.95 -26.49 0.50
C LEU A 61 6.92 -25.35 0.41
N PRO A 62 7.26 -24.12 0.85
CA PRO A 62 6.38 -22.98 0.65
C PRO A 62 6.19 -22.77 -0.86
N LYS A 63 4.94 -22.64 -1.29
CA LYS A 63 4.61 -22.34 -2.69
C LYS A 63 4.87 -20.87 -2.97
N ILE A 64 6.14 -20.53 -3.18
CA ILE A 64 6.62 -19.16 -3.40
C ILE A 64 5.85 -18.48 -4.55
N GLU A 65 5.54 -19.22 -5.62
CA GLU A 65 4.79 -18.68 -6.76
C GLU A 65 3.36 -18.24 -6.40
N GLU A 66 2.64 -19.03 -5.59
CA GLU A 66 1.30 -18.67 -5.13
C GLU A 66 1.36 -17.44 -4.21
N GLU A 67 2.37 -17.36 -3.35
CA GLU A 67 2.56 -16.22 -2.46
C GLU A 67 2.89 -14.94 -3.25
N VAL A 68 3.78 -15.02 -4.24
CA VAL A 68 4.13 -13.89 -5.13
C VAL A 68 2.89 -13.42 -5.91
N LYS A 69 2.12 -14.34 -6.52
CA LYS A 69 0.87 -14.02 -7.23
C LYS A 69 -0.17 -13.36 -6.34
N SER A 70 -0.27 -13.80 -5.08
CA SER A 70 -1.21 -13.20 -4.12
C SER A 70 -0.84 -11.76 -3.78
N LYS A 71 0.46 -11.46 -3.63
CA LYS A 71 0.97 -10.13 -3.29
C LYS A 71 0.88 -9.16 -4.46
N THR A 72 1.20 -9.60 -5.68
CA THR A 72 1.05 -8.77 -6.89
C THR A 72 -0.41 -8.41 -7.15
N SER A 73 -1.34 -9.36 -6.99
CA SER A 73 -2.78 -9.10 -7.11
C SER A 73 -3.26 -8.00 -6.13
N LYS A 74 -2.78 -8.02 -4.88
CA LYS A 74 -3.10 -6.98 -3.88
C LYS A 74 -2.57 -5.61 -4.29
N ILE A 75 -1.32 -5.54 -4.79
CA ILE A 75 -0.69 -4.29 -5.23
C ILE A 75 -1.49 -3.64 -6.37
N VAL A 76 -1.93 -4.44 -7.35
CA VAL A 76 -2.75 -3.93 -8.47
C VAL A 76 -4.09 -3.38 -7.96
N GLY A 77 -4.72 -4.06 -7.00
CA GLY A 77 -5.94 -3.58 -6.36
C GLY A 77 -5.79 -2.21 -5.68
N TYR A 78 -4.71 -2.02 -4.90
CA TYR A 78 -4.45 -0.72 -4.25
C TYR A 78 -4.21 0.41 -5.25
N LYS A 79 -3.49 0.15 -6.34
CA LYS A 79 -3.23 1.15 -7.38
C LYS A 79 -4.53 1.66 -8.00
N ASN A 80 -5.46 0.76 -8.33
CA ASN A 80 -6.75 1.12 -8.92
C ASN A 80 -7.61 1.98 -7.98
N ILE A 81 -7.58 1.70 -6.67
CA ILE A 81 -8.31 2.49 -5.67
C ILE A 81 -7.71 3.90 -5.54
N ALA A 82 -6.38 4.01 -5.52
CA ALA A 82 -5.71 5.30 -5.48
C ALA A 82 -6.01 6.13 -6.74
N ASP A 83 -5.96 5.52 -7.92
CA ASP A 83 -6.26 6.20 -9.18
C ASP A 83 -7.73 6.68 -9.25
N ASP A 84 -8.69 5.90 -8.76
CA ASP A 84 -10.11 6.31 -8.66
C ASP A 84 -10.29 7.49 -7.70
N LEU A 85 -9.64 7.45 -6.53
CA LEU A 85 -9.68 8.56 -5.56
C LEU A 85 -9.06 9.85 -6.14
N ILE A 86 -7.93 9.72 -6.86
CA ILE A 86 -7.28 10.85 -7.54
C ILE A 86 -8.19 11.41 -8.64
N ALA A 87 -8.83 10.55 -9.44
CA ALA A 87 -9.76 10.96 -10.48
C ALA A 87 -10.98 11.71 -9.90
N ARG A 88 -11.58 11.20 -8.83
CA ARG A 88 -12.68 11.86 -8.11
C ARG A 88 -12.25 13.22 -7.56
N ALA A 89 -11.08 13.30 -6.91
CA ALA A 89 -10.57 14.56 -6.38
C ALA A 89 -10.34 15.62 -7.47
N ARG A 90 -9.84 15.22 -8.65
CA ARG A 90 -9.70 16.14 -9.80
C ARG A 90 -11.05 16.66 -10.31
N ILE A 91 -12.07 15.80 -10.36
CA ILE A 91 -13.43 16.20 -10.76
C ILE A 91 -14.01 17.20 -9.74
N THR A 92 -13.83 16.95 -8.45
CA THR A 92 -14.31 17.85 -7.38
C THR A 92 -13.61 19.22 -7.43
N GLN A 93 -12.30 19.27 -7.76
CA GLN A 93 -11.58 20.54 -7.92
C GLN A 93 -12.05 21.34 -9.15
N LEU A 94 -12.43 20.66 -10.25
CA LEU A 94 -13.00 21.33 -11.42
C LEU A 94 -14.39 21.94 -11.16
N GLN A 95 -15.16 21.40 -10.21
CA GLN A 95 -16.43 21.98 -9.77
C GLN A 95 -16.27 23.19 -8.82
N GLN A 96 -15.05 23.50 -8.37
CA GLN A 96 -14.78 24.60 -7.42
C GLN A 96 -14.44 25.95 -8.07
N GLN A 97 -14.68 26.17 -9.37
CA GLN A 97 -14.81 27.54 -9.90
C GLN A 97 -16.20 28.12 -9.58
N VAL A 98 -16.60 28.04 -8.31
CA VAL A 98 -17.79 28.72 -7.82
C VAL A 98 -17.43 30.19 -7.72
N GLN A 99 -17.82 30.97 -8.73
CA GLN A 99 -17.64 32.42 -8.69
C GLN A 99 -18.34 32.97 -7.44
N THR A 100 -17.65 33.80 -6.67
CA THR A 100 -18.23 34.42 -5.47
C THR A 100 -18.78 35.80 -5.79
N CYS A 101 -19.83 36.19 -5.07
CA CYS A 101 -20.42 37.52 -5.14
C CYS A 101 -19.41 38.55 -4.65
N ILE A 102 -19.11 39.55 -5.47
CA ILE A 102 -18.13 40.59 -5.14
C ILE A 102 -18.52 41.40 -3.89
N TYR A 103 -19.82 41.49 -3.57
CA TYR A 103 -20.31 42.29 -2.45
C TYR A 103 -20.39 41.52 -1.13
N CYS A 104 -20.87 40.27 -1.15
CA CYS A 104 -21.17 39.52 0.08
C CYS A 104 -20.44 38.19 0.22
N GLY A 105 -19.65 37.76 -0.77
CA GLY A 105 -18.89 36.51 -0.74
C GLY A 105 -19.73 35.22 -0.78
N GLU A 106 -21.04 35.30 -0.99
CA GLU A 106 -21.87 34.12 -1.28
C GLU A 106 -21.65 33.62 -2.70
N ILE A 107 -22.15 32.43 -3.02
CA ILE A 107 -22.12 31.87 -4.36
C ILE A 107 -22.79 32.84 -5.35
N ALA A 108 -22.04 33.29 -6.36
CA ALA A 108 -22.56 34.12 -7.43
C ALA A 108 -23.32 33.26 -8.44
N THR A 109 -24.48 33.75 -8.82
CA THR A 109 -25.40 33.10 -9.76
C THR A 109 -25.81 34.03 -10.90
N ASN A 110 -25.44 35.32 -10.80
CA ASN A 110 -25.85 36.39 -11.71
C ASN A 110 -24.69 37.35 -12.00
N GLN A 111 -24.88 38.26 -12.96
CA GLN A 111 -23.97 39.37 -13.25
C GLN A 111 -24.74 40.71 -13.27
N TYR A 112 -24.17 41.74 -12.66
CA TYR A 112 -24.68 43.13 -12.71
C TYR A 112 -23.54 44.07 -13.12
N ALA A 113 -23.71 44.79 -14.23
CA ALA A 113 -22.68 45.68 -14.79
C ALA A 113 -21.29 45.02 -14.91
N GLY A 114 -21.25 43.75 -15.35
CA GLY A 114 -20.01 42.97 -15.49
C GLY A 114 -19.43 42.39 -14.19
N LYS A 115 -20.05 42.65 -13.03
CA LYS A 115 -19.63 42.12 -11.72
C LYS A 115 -20.42 40.85 -11.36
N THR A 116 -19.75 39.83 -10.84
CA THR A 116 -20.39 38.59 -10.36
C THR A 116 -21.11 38.82 -9.05
N VAL A 117 -22.40 38.48 -8.99
CA VAL A 117 -23.26 38.75 -7.85
C VAL A 117 -24.17 37.56 -7.51
N CYS A 118 -24.48 37.39 -6.23
CA CYS A 118 -25.50 36.43 -5.80
C CYS A 118 -26.90 36.95 -6.17
N SER A 119 -27.89 36.06 -6.27
CA SER A 119 -29.28 36.42 -6.61
C SER A 119 -29.85 37.52 -5.70
N SER A 120 -29.52 37.51 -4.41
CA SER A 120 -30.03 38.53 -3.48
C SER A 120 -29.42 39.90 -3.73
N CYS A 121 -28.11 39.99 -3.97
CA CYS A 121 -27.46 41.25 -4.32
C CYS A 121 -27.96 41.76 -5.67
N PHE A 122 -28.14 40.87 -6.65
CA PHE A 122 -28.68 41.21 -7.96
C PHE A 122 -30.06 41.88 -7.86
N ASN A 123 -30.99 41.30 -7.07
CA ASN A 123 -32.33 41.86 -6.91
C ASN A 123 -32.33 43.28 -6.33
N TYR A 124 -31.46 43.57 -5.35
CA TYR A 124 -31.36 44.91 -4.78
C TYR A 124 -30.64 45.88 -5.73
N LEU A 125 -29.61 45.44 -6.44
CA LEU A 125 -28.89 46.24 -7.44
C LEU A 125 -29.78 46.64 -8.61
N VAL A 126 -30.61 45.73 -9.12
CA VAL A 126 -31.58 46.03 -10.18
C VAL A 126 -32.65 47.01 -9.70
N LYS A 127 -33.09 46.89 -8.44
CA LYS A 127 -34.19 47.70 -7.90
C LYS A 127 -33.77 49.11 -7.48
N TYR A 128 -32.59 49.28 -6.92
CA TYR A 128 -32.16 50.54 -6.31
C TYR A 128 -30.87 51.11 -6.91
N GLY A 129 -30.07 50.29 -7.60
CA GLY A 129 -28.76 50.69 -8.10
C GLY A 129 -27.65 50.55 -7.05
N GLU A 130 -26.40 50.47 -7.52
CA GLU A 130 -25.21 50.24 -6.70
C GLU A 130 -24.94 51.38 -5.69
N ASP A 131 -25.18 52.63 -6.11
CA ASP A 131 -24.94 53.82 -5.27
C ASP A 131 -26.06 54.16 -4.30
N SER A 132 -27.13 53.35 -4.27
CA SER A 132 -28.28 53.61 -3.41
C SER A 132 -27.98 53.40 -1.92
N THR A 133 -28.63 54.21 -1.09
CA THR A 133 -28.56 54.05 0.37
C THR A 133 -29.21 52.74 0.83
N GLU A 134 -30.19 52.27 0.07
CA GLU A 134 -30.97 51.06 0.24
C GLU A 134 -30.08 49.82 0.05
N PHE A 135 -29.27 49.79 -1.00
CA PHE A 135 -28.33 48.70 -1.23
C PHE A 135 -27.23 48.66 -0.16
N ARG A 136 -26.69 49.82 0.24
CA ARG A 136 -25.69 49.91 1.32
C ARG A 136 -26.23 49.41 2.66
N LYS A 137 -27.45 49.79 3.04
CA LYS A 137 -28.13 49.30 4.25
C LYS A 137 -28.34 47.78 4.21
N TYR A 138 -28.80 47.26 3.07
CA TYR A 138 -28.94 45.81 2.86
C TYR A 138 -27.61 45.08 3.03
N LEU A 139 -26.55 45.57 2.40
CA LEU A 139 -25.24 44.95 2.44
C LEU A 139 -24.67 44.93 3.86
N ASN A 140 -24.77 46.05 4.58
CA ASN A 140 -24.30 46.14 5.96
C ASN A 140 -25.01 45.15 6.88
N ARG A 141 -26.35 45.03 6.79
CA ARG A 141 -27.09 44.03 7.57
C ARG A 141 -26.62 42.61 7.24
N LYS A 142 -26.49 42.30 5.96
CA LYS A 142 -26.10 40.98 5.48
C LYS A 142 -24.67 40.59 5.88
N LEU A 143 -23.75 41.56 5.91
CA LEU A 143 -22.38 41.34 6.39
C LEU A 143 -22.33 41.20 7.91
N LEU A 144 -23.08 42.00 8.67
CA LEU A 144 -23.14 41.91 10.13
C LEU A 144 -23.62 40.53 10.62
N ASP A 145 -24.63 39.95 9.96
CA ASP A 145 -25.13 38.62 10.31
C ASP A 145 -24.12 37.49 10.04
N LYS A 146 -23.10 37.71 9.20
CA LYS A 146 -22.04 36.71 8.93
C LYS A 146 -20.96 36.63 10.01
N TRP A 147 -20.85 37.62 10.88
CA TRP A 147 -19.81 37.69 11.93
C TRP A 147 -20.35 37.49 13.35
N LYS A 148 -21.61 37.06 13.49
CA LYS A 148 -22.20 36.57 14.73
C LYS A 148 -22.06 35.06 14.81
#